data_AF-A0A3S9EFH5-F1
#
_entry.id   AF-A0A3S9EFH5-F1
#
_cell.length_a   1.000
_cell.length_b   1.000
_cell.length_c   1.000
_cell.angle_alpha   90.00
_cell.angle_beta   90.00
_cell.angle_gamma   90.00
#
_symmetry.space_group_name_H-M   'P 1'
#
loop_
_entity.id
_entity.type
_entity.pdbx_description
1 polymer ?
#
loop_
_entity_poly.entity_id
_entity_poly.type
_entity_poly.pdbx_seq_one_letter_code
_entity_poly.pdbx_strand_id
1 'polypeptide(L)'
;MNSLAPINGKSLVPLSVDEARQPLAVLFAGYPEPWTDKSAVHAQKLIDAKVSAYLLALQGLPAWAIETAVKDFIQGRVDRKRRDKLPTAEEVAALSREHVTQEAARQSTARQRQDQIAESQAFEARKDRLKTPEGEAEKERVMALVRQAVKPID
;
A
#
# COMPACT_ATOMS: atom_id res chain seq x y z
N MET A 1 27.01 -11.17 6.18
CA MET A 1 26.07 -10.02 6.27
C MET A 1 24.91 -10.30 5.34
N ASN A 2 23.79 -10.83 5.85
CA ASN A 2 22.59 -11.03 5.05
C ASN A 2 21.80 -9.72 5.05
N SER A 3 21.83 -8.99 3.93
CA SER A 3 20.96 -7.83 3.75
C SER A 3 19.52 -8.31 3.65
N LEU A 4 18.65 -7.88 4.57
CA LEU A 4 17.22 -8.06 4.43
C LEU A 4 16.78 -7.43 3.10
N ALA A 5 16.09 -8.21 2.26
CA ALA A 5 15.64 -7.74 0.97
C ALA A 5 14.73 -6.51 1.14
N PRO A 6 14.86 -5.49 0.27
CA PRO A 6 13.97 -4.33 0.32
C PRO A 6 12.52 -4.79 0.13
N ILE A 7 11.61 -4.23 0.93
CA ILE A 7 10.17 -4.48 0.80
C ILE A 7 9.73 -3.86 -0.53
N ASN A 8 9.60 -4.69 -1.57
CA ASN A 8 9.00 -4.31 -2.85
C ASN A 8 7.48 -4.12 -2.69
N GLY A 9 7.09 -3.03 -2.04
CA GLY A 9 5.69 -2.60 -1.91
C GLY A 9 5.31 -1.62 -3.03
N LYS A 10 4.02 -1.58 -3.40
CA LYS A 10 3.54 -0.57 -4.35
C LYS A 10 3.64 0.83 -3.73
N SER A 11 4.03 1.82 -4.53
CA SER A 11 4.07 3.21 -4.07
C SER A 11 2.68 3.69 -3.65
N LEU A 12 2.57 4.31 -2.48
CA LEU A 12 1.33 4.93 -2.00
C LEU A 12 1.26 6.41 -2.35
N VAL A 13 2.23 6.92 -3.12
CA VAL A 13 2.30 8.33 -3.51
C VAL A 13 1.15 8.65 -4.47
N PRO A 14 0.40 9.73 -4.22
CA PRO A 14 -0.62 10.22 -5.14
C PRO A 14 -0.06 10.51 -6.53
N LEU A 15 -0.86 10.24 -7.55
CA LEU A 15 -0.48 10.59 -8.92
C LEU A 15 -0.69 12.05 -9.28
N SER A 16 -0.06 12.43 -10.39
CA SER A 16 -0.50 13.54 -11.22
C SER A 16 -1.84 13.25 -11.92
N VAL A 17 -2.50 14.33 -12.35
CA VAL A 17 -3.77 14.26 -13.07
C VAL A 17 -3.65 13.45 -14.38
N ASP A 18 -2.52 13.56 -15.08
CA ASP A 18 -2.33 12.90 -16.37
C ASP A 18 -2.19 11.38 -16.25
N GLU A 19 -1.58 10.89 -15.17
CA GLU A 19 -1.46 9.45 -14.92
C GLU A 19 -2.82 8.83 -14.56
N ALA A 20 -3.72 9.57 -13.91
CA ALA A 20 -5.08 9.10 -13.61
C ALA A 20 -5.97 9.00 -14.85
N ARG A 21 -5.66 9.70 -15.95
CA ARG A 21 -6.44 9.67 -17.19
C ARG A 21 -6.35 8.33 -17.92
N GLN A 22 -5.20 7.67 -17.87
CA GLN A 22 -4.99 6.39 -18.57
C GLN A 22 -5.96 5.28 -18.09
N PRO A 23 -6.07 4.97 -16.79
CA PRO A 23 -7.02 3.96 -16.32
C PRO A 23 -8.47 4.38 -16.57
N LEU A 24 -8.80 5.67 -16.51
CA LEU A 24 -10.15 6.16 -16.84
C LEU A 24 -10.51 5.95 -18.31
N ALA A 25 -9.57 6.14 -19.23
CA ALA A 25 -9.80 5.86 -20.65
C ALA A 25 -10.14 4.38 -20.87
N VAL A 26 -9.44 3.47 -20.17
CA VAL A 26 -9.73 2.03 -20.21
C VAL A 26 -11.11 1.72 -19.64
N LEU A 27 -11.48 2.37 -18.53
CA LEU A 27 -12.81 2.24 -17.95
C LEU A 27 -13.90 2.64 -18.95
N PHE A 28 -13.78 3.82 -19.55
CA PHE A 28 -14.79 4.30 -20.51
C PHE A 28 -14.87 3.44 -21.78
N ALA A 29 -13.75 2.88 -22.25
CA ALA A 29 -13.76 1.92 -23.35
C ALA A 29 -14.54 0.63 -23.02
N GLY A 30 -14.54 0.20 -21.75
CA GLY A 30 -15.29 -0.96 -21.27
C GLY A 30 -16.80 -0.73 -21.14
N TYR A 31 -17.26 0.52 -21.18
CA TYR A 31 -18.68 0.91 -21.05
C TYR A 31 -19.06 1.91 -22.15
N PRO A 32 -19.22 1.45 -23.41
CA PRO A 32 -19.62 2.33 -24.49
C PRO A 32 -20.97 2.99 -24.20
N GLU A 33 -21.03 4.31 -24.31
CA GLU A 33 -22.25 5.08 -24.08
C GLU A 33 -23.32 4.73 -25.14
N PRO A 34 -24.59 4.54 -24.75
CA PRO A 34 -25.65 4.21 -25.70
C PRO A 34 -26.15 5.40 -26.53
N TRP A 35 -25.65 6.62 -26.30
CA TRP A 35 -26.17 7.84 -26.93
C TRP A 35 -25.23 8.35 -28.03
N THR A 36 -25.64 8.00 -29.25
CA THR A 36 -25.13 8.42 -30.56
C THR A 36 -25.49 9.88 -30.88
N ASP A 37 -24.55 10.81 -30.66
CA ASP A 37 -24.18 11.79 -31.69
C ASP A 37 -22.81 12.42 -31.35
N LYS A 38 -21.74 11.83 -31.89
CA LYS A 38 -20.36 12.28 -31.63
C LYS A 38 -20.04 13.64 -32.27
N SER A 39 -20.94 14.19 -33.08
CA SER A 39 -20.74 15.41 -33.86
C SER A 39 -21.09 16.71 -33.09
N ALA A 40 -21.76 16.62 -31.95
CA ALA A 40 -22.18 17.78 -31.18
C ALA A 40 -21.07 18.23 -30.21
N VAL A 41 -20.66 19.50 -30.28
CA VAL A 41 -19.77 20.17 -29.30
C VAL A 41 -20.20 19.94 -27.84
N HIS A 42 -21.50 19.73 -27.60
CA HIS A 42 -22.06 19.39 -26.29
C HIS A 42 -21.68 17.99 -25.79
N ALA A 43 -21.51 17.01 -26.67
CA ALA A 43 -21.09 15.66 -26.30
C ALA A 43 -19.65 15.67 -25.77
N GLN A 44 -18.74 16.41 -26.43
CA GLN A 44 -17.37 16.56 -25.95
C GLN A 44 -17.33 17.26 -24.58
N LYS A 45 -18.07 18.36 -24.41
CA LYS A 45 -18.19 19.05 -23.11
C LYS A 45 -18.71 18.12 -22.00
N LEU A 46 -19.65 17.25 -22.31
CA LEU A 46 -20.19 16.28 -21.36
C LEU A 46 -19.14 15.22 -20.99
N ILE A 47 -18.37 14.73 -21.96
CA ILE A 47 -17.26 13.80 -21.72
C ILE A 47 -16.21 14.47 -20.83
N ASP A 48 -15.81 15.69 -21.15
CA ASP A 48 -14.81 16.44 -20.36
C ASP A 48 -15.29 16.69 -18.93
N ALA A 49 -16.58 17.03 -18.75
CA ALA A 49 -17.18 17.19 -17.44
C ALA A 49 -17.22 15.87 -16.65
N LYS A 50 -17.57 14.76 -17.32
CA LYS A 50 -17.51 13.41 -16.71
C LYS A 50 -16.09 13.10 -16.27
N VAL A 51 -15.11 13.18 -17.17
CA VAL A 51 -13.69 12.95 -16.86
C VAL A 51 -13.25 13.79 -15.66
N SER A 52 -13.62 15.07 -15.63
CA SER A 52 -13.29 15.98 -14.53
C SER A 52 -13.88 15.53 -13.19
N ALA A 53 -15.12 15.02 -13.18
CA ALA A 53 -15.74 14.47 -11.97
C ALA A 53 -15.01 13.22 -11.46
N TYR A 54 -14.56 12.32 -12.36
CA TYR A 54 -13.73 11.17 -11.95
C TYR A 54 -12.37 11.63 -11.42
N LEU A 55 -11.70 12.56 -12.10
CA LEU A 55 -10.40 13.07 -11.66
C LEU A 55 -10.50 13.71 -10.28
N LEU A 56 -11.58 14.45 -10.00
CA LEU A 56 -11.83 15.03 -8.69
C LEU A 56 -12.02 13.94 -7.61
N ALA A 57 -12.80 12.90 -7.90
CA ALA A 57 -13.04 11.81 -6.95
C ALA A 57 -11.78 10.97 -6.66
N LEU A 58 -10.88 10.86 -7.65
CA LEU A 58 -9.66 10.06 -7.58
C LEU A 58 -8.44 10.83 -7.09
N GLN A 59 -8.59 12.13 -6.82
CA GLN A 59 -7.51 12.97 -6.33
C GLN A 59 -6.89 12.37 -5.05
N GLY A 60 -5.57 12.28 -5.01
CA GLY A 60 -4.85 11.72 -3.87
C GLY A 60 -4.59 10.21 -3.95
N LEU A 61 -5.07 9.52 -4.99
CA LEU A 61 -4.91 8.06 -5.12
C LEU A 61 -3.76 7.68 -6.07
N PRO A 62 -3.07 6.55 -5.83
CA PRO A 62 -1.99 6.08 -6.69
C PRO A 62 -2.50 5.33 -7.94
N ALA A 63 -1.73 5.36 -9.04
CA ALA A 63 -2.09 4.80 -10.36
C ALA A 63 -2.58 3.38 -10.25
N TRP A 64 -1.76 2.55 -9.61
CA TRP A 64 -1.99 1.12 -9.55
C TRP A 64 -3.32 0.80 -8.85
N ALA A 65 -3.77 1.62 -7.91
CA ALA A 65 -5.02 1.38 -7.18
C ALA A 65 -6.23 1.74 -8.05
N ILE A 66 -6.11 2.82 -8.85
CA ILE A 66 -7.12 3.20 -9.84
C ILE A 66 -7.19 2.13 -10.94
N GLU A 67 -6.05 1.73 -11.50
CA GLU A 67 -5.98 0.65 -12.48
C GLU A 67 -6.55 -0.68 -11.98
N THR A 68 -6.26 -1.04 -10.73
CA THR A 68 -6.77 -2.29 -10.14
C THR A 68 -8.29 -2.20 -10.01
N ALA A 69 -8.82 -1.10 -9.49
CA ALA A 69 -10.26 -0.88 -9.39
C ALA A 69 -10.94 -0.95 -10.76
N VAL A 70 -10.38 -0.26 -11.77
CA VAL A 70 -10.89 -0.29 -13.16
C VAL A 70 -10.91 -1.71 -13.71
N LYS A 71 -9.82 -2.48 -13.51
CA LYS A 71 -9.76 -3.89 -13.94
C LYS A 71 -10.84 -4.72 -13.24
N ASP A 72 -11.05 -4.53 -11.95
CA ASP A 72 -12.05 -5.28 -11.19
C ASP A 72 -13.48 -4.97 -11.64
N PHE A 73 -13.79 -3.73 -12.01
CA PHE A 73 -15.08 -3.37 -12.62
C PHE A 73 -15.27 -4.02 -13.99
N ILE A 74 -14.29 -3.91 -14.88
CA ILE A 74 -14.35 -4.48 -16.24
C ILE A 74 -14.46 -6.01 -16.19
N GLN A 75 -13.73 -6.65 -15.29
CA GLN A 75 -13.75 -8.11 -15.11
C GLN A 75 -14.98 -8.60 -14.33
N GLY A 76 -15.81 -7.69 -13.82
CA GLY A 76 -17.01 -8.05 -13.05
C GLY A 76 -16.70 -8.71 -11.71
N ARG A 77 -15.55 -8.40 -11.10
CA ARG A 77 -15.18 -8.88 -9.76
C ARG A 77 -15.86 -8.08 -8.65
N VAL A 78 -16.31 -6.86 -8.96
CA VAL A 78 -17.09 -6.02 -8.05
C VAL A 78 -18.55 -6.47 -8.07
N ASP A 79 -19.11 -6.75 -6.89
CA ASP A 79 -20.53 -7.01 -6.77
C ASP A 79 -21.32 -5.70 -6.89
N ARG A 80 -22.21 -5.65 -7.87
CA ARG A 80 -23.00 -4.45 -8.17
C ARG A 80 -24.29 -4.81 -8.88
N LYS A 81 -25.36 -4.08 -8.53
CA LYS A 81 -26.72 -4.30 -9.05
C LYS A 81 -26.85 -4.06 -10.56
N ARG A 82 -25.99 -3.21 -11.15
CA ARG A 82 -26.04 -2.84 -12.58
C ARG A 82 -24.67 -2.98 -13.23
N ARG A 83 -24.38 -4.18 -13.74
CA ARG A 83 -23.10 -4.50 -14.39
C ARG A 83 -22.99 -3.97 -15.83
N ASP A 84 -24.12 -3.64 -16.42
CA ASP A 84 -24.30 -3.03 -17.74
C ASP A 84 -23.94 -1.53 -17.76
N LYS A 85 -23.89 -0.89 -16.59
CA LYS A 85 -23.65 0.55 -16.48
C LYS A 85 -22.21 0.87 -16.09
N LEU A 86 -21.74 2.01 -16.58
CA LEU A 86 -20.50 2.62 -16.13
C LEU A 86 -20.58 2.86 -14.61
N PRO A 87 -19.59 2.40 -13.81
CA PRO A 87 -19.56 2.66 -12.38
C PRO A 87 -19.41 4.14 -12.10
N THR A 88 -19.98 4.64 -11.01
CA THR A 88 -19.89 6.05 -10.64
C THR A 88 -18.46 6.43 -10.24
N ALA A 89 -18.13 7.72 -10.29
CA ALA A 89 -16.83 8.21 -9.82
C ALA A 89 -16.56 7.85 -8.35
N GLU A 90 -17.61 7.85 -7.52
CA GLU A 90 -17.54 7.46 -6.11
C GLU A 90 -17.26 5.96 -5.95
N GLU A 91 -17.92 5.09 -6.72
CA GLU A 91 -17.70 3.64 -6.69
C GLU A 91 -16.24 3.29 -7.05
N VAL A 92 -15.68 3.93 -8.09
CA VAL A 92 -14.28 3.73 -8.48
C VAL A 92 -13.34 4.22 -7.36
N ALA A 93 -13.58 5.42 -6.83
CA ALA A 93 -12.73 5.98 -5.77
C ALA A 93 -12.78 5.17 -4.47
N ALA A 94 -13.95 4.63 -4.09
CA ALA A 94 -14.11 3.79 -2.92
C ALA A 94 -13.28 2.51 -3.03
N LEU A 95 -13.40 1.81 -4.16
CA LEU A 95 -12.64 0.58 -4.40
C LEU A 95 -11.13 0.84 -4.49
N SER A 96 -10.72 1.94 -5.13
CA SER A 96 -9.31 2.34 -5.16
C SER A 96 -8.75 2.62 -3.76
N ARG A 97 -9.50 3.30 -2.88
CA ARG A 97 -9.12 3.51 -1.47
C ARG A 97 -9.00 2.20 -0.70
N GLU A 98 -9.90 1.25 -0.96
CA GLU A 98 -9.84 -0.07 -0.36
C GLU A 98 -8.55 -0.79 -0.74
N HIS A 99 -8.18 -0.80 -2.03
CA HIS A 99 -6.91 -1.38 -2.48
C HIS A 99 -5.70 -0.75 -1.81
N VAL A 100 -5.66 0.60 -1.71
CA VAL A 100 -4.61 1.33 -0.99
C VAL A 100 -4.51 0.88 0.46
N THR A 101 -5.65 0.73 1.13
CA THR A 101 -5.72 0.32 2.54
C THR A 101 -5.20 -1.11 2.73
N GLN A 102 -5.60 -2.03 1.85
CA GLN A 102 -5.12 -3.41 1.86
C GLN A 102 -3.61 -3.49 1.62
N GLU A 103 -3.08 -2.71 0.69
CA GLU A 103 -1.64 -2.66 0.40
C GLU A 103 -0.84 -2.04 1.55
N ALA A 104 -1.34 -0.95 2.16
CA ALA A 104 -0.73 -0.36 3.34
C ALA A 104 -0.66 -1.37 4.50
N ALA A 105 -1.73 -2.14 4.73
CA ALA A 105 -1.75 -3.20 5.74
C ALA A 105 -0.74 -4.33 5.43
N ARG A 106 -0.61 -4.74 4.16
CA ARG A 106 0.41 -5.71 3.72
C ARG A 106 1.82 -5.20 3.97
N GLN A 107 2.11 -3.94 3.61
CA GLN A 107 3.42 -3.34 3.83
C GLN A 107 3.76 -3.22 5.31
N SER A 108 2.80 -2.81 6.15
CA SER A 108 2.97 -2.77 7.61
C SER A 108 3.28 -4.16 8.18
N THR A 109 2.53 -5.17 7.75
CA THR A 109 2.75 -6.56 8.19
C THR A 109 4.12 -7.08 7.74
N ALA A 110 4.54 -6.75 6.51
CA ALA A 110 5.85 -7.13 6.00
C ALA A 110 7.00 -6.50 6.80
N ARG A 111 6.88 -5.21 7.16
CA ARG A 111 7.85 -4.51 8.03
C ARG A 111 7.94 -5.18 9.40
N GLN A 112 6.80 -5.39 10.06
CA GLN A 112 6.76 -6.06 11.37
C GLN A 112 7.43 -7.44 11.33
N ARG A 113 7.20 -8.23 10.27
CA ARG A 113 7.87 -9.53 10.11
C ARG A 113 9.38 -9.39 9.92
N GLN A 114 9.85 -8.41 9.16
CA GLN A 114 11.28 -8.15 9.02
C GLN A 114 11.91 -7.73 10.35
N ASP A 115 11.23 -6.88 11.11
CA ASP A 115 11.71 -6.43 12.43
C ASP A 115 11.80 -7.60 13.40
N GLN A 116 10.80 -8.49 13.44
CA GLN A 116 10.83 -9.71 14.27
C GLN A 116 11.96 -10.67 13.87
N ILE A 117 12.21 -10.84 12.58
CA ILE A 117 13.33 -11.65 12.09
C ILE A 117 14.66 -11.02 12.49
N ALA A 118 14.81 -9.71 12.32
CA ALA A 118 16.01 -8.98 12.71
C ALA A 118 16.28 -9.08 14.22
N GLU A 119 15.24 -8.93 15.05
CA GLU A 119 15.33 -9.07 16.51
C GLU A 119 15.71 -10.51 16.90
N SER A 120 15.10 -11.52 16.27
CA SER A 120 15.42 -12.93 16.51
C SER A 120 16.87 -13.25 16.14
N GLN A 121 17.36 -12.75 15.01
CA GLN A 121 18.75 -12.92 14.59
C GLN A 121 19.72 -12.19 15.53
N ALA A 122 19.38 -10.99 15.99
CA ALA A 122 20.18 -10.26 16.96
C ALA A 122 20.22 -10.98 18.32
N PHE A 123 19.12 -11.58 18.74
CA PHE A 123 19.04 -12.38 19.96
C PHE A 123 19.92 -13.63 19.88
N GLU A 124 19.82 -14.41 18.80
CA GLU A 124 20.67 -15.60 18.62
C GLU A 124 22.15 -15.22 18.50
N ALA A 125 22.50 -14.17 17.75
CA ALA A 125 23.87 -13.67 17.68
C ALA A 125 24.41 -13.24 19.05
N ARG A 126 23.58 -12.59 19.88
CA ARG A 126 23.94 -12.23 21.26
C ARG A 126 24.14 -13.47 22.14
N LYS A 127 23.25 -14.45 22.02
CA LYS A 127 23.34 -15.72 22.75
C LYS A 127 24.60 -16.49 22.38
N ASP A 128 24.97 -16.51 21.10
CA ASP A 128 26.19 -17.15 20.63
C ASP A 128 27.44 -16.41 21.08
N ARG A 129 27.44 -15.07 21.07
CA ARG A 129 28.52 -14.26 21.66
C ARG A 129 28.69 -14.53 23.16
N LEU A 130 27.59 -14.73 23.89
CA LEU A 130 27.62 -15.05 25.33
C LEU A 130 28.13 -16.46 25.65
N LYS A 131 28.33 -17.33 24.65
CA LYS A 131 28.95 -18.65 24.79
C LYS A 131 30.46 -18.63 24.50
N THR A 132 31.02 -17.51 24.02
CA THR A 132 32.47 -17.39 23.82
C THR A 132 33.17 -17.00 25.12
N PRO A 133 34.49 -17.24 25.26
CA PRO A 133 35.25 -16.84 26.45
C PRO A 133 35.16 -15.34 26.74
N GLU A 134 35.09 -14.51 25.70
CA GLU A 134 34.87 -13.06 25.84
C GLU A 134 33.49 -12.73 26.42
N GLY A 135 32.46 -13.49 26.03
CA GLY A 135 31.11 -13.35 26.56
C GLY A 135 30.98 -13.81 28.02
N GLU A 136 31.77 -14.78 28.46
CA GLU A 136 31.85 -15.19 29.86
C GLU A 136 32.49 -14.12 30.74
N ALA A 137 33.60 -13.52 30.28
CA ALA A 137 34.23 -12.39 30.97
C ALA A 137 33.29 -11.17 31.05
N GLU A 138 32.45 -10.94 30.04
CA GLU A 138 31.44 -9.88 30.05
C GLU A 138 30.31 -10.17 31.06
N LYS A 139 29.81 -11.40 31.13
CA LYS A 139 28.83 -11.81 32.17
C LYS A 139 29.39 -11.58 33.58
N GLU A 140 30.64 -11.93 33.81
CA GLU A 140 31.29 -11.78 35.11
C GLU A 140 31.42 -10.30 35.51
N ARG A 141 31.77 -9.42 34.55
CA ARG A 141 31.79 -7.95 34.76
C ARG A 141 30.40 -7.39 35.06
N VAL A 142 29.37 -7.80 34.32
CA VAL A 142 27.99 -7.36 34.57
C VAL A 142 27.51 -7.82 35.95
N MET A 143 27.78 -9.07 36.33
CA MET A 143 27.45 -9.60 37.65
C MET A 143 28.19 -8.88 38.79
N ALA A 144 29.45 -8.50 38.58
CA ALA A 144 30.21 -7.70 39.52
C ALA A 144 29.60 -6.30 39.71
N LEU A 145 29.20 -5.64 38.62
CA LEU A 145 28.50 -4.34 38.63
C LEU A 145 27.15 -4.41 39.34
N VAL A 146 26.33 -5.42 39.05
CA VAL A 146 25.03 -5.62 39.70
C VAL A 146 25.21 -5.85 41.20
N ARG A 147 26.19 -6.66 41.62
CA ARG A 147 26.51 -6.82 43.06
C ARG A 147 26.94 -5.52 43.73
N GLN A 148 27.62 -4.64 43.00
CA GLN A 148 28.02 -3.33 43.51
C GLN A 148 26.83 -2.38 43.67
N ALA A 149 25.87 -2.43 42.74
CA ALA A 149 24.67 -1.59 42.76
C ALA A 149 23.60 -2.05 43.78
N VAL A 150 23.63 -3.33 44.20
CA VAL A 150 22.70 -3.92 45.18
C VAL A 150 23.21 -3.78 46.63
N LYS A 151 24.36 -3.10 46.86
CA LYS A 151 24.77 -2.76 48.23
C LYS A 151 23.69 -1.84 48.86
N PRO A 152 23.14 -2.19 50.03
CA PRO A 152 22.18 -1.34 50.71
C PRO A 152 22.85 0.00 51.06
N ILE A 153 22.12 1.08 50.86
CA ILE A 153 22.45 2.40 51.41
C ILE A 153 22.21 2.27 52.91
N ASP A 154 23.29 2.21 53.69
CA ASP A 154 23.27 2.38 55.15
C ASP A 154 22.96 3.84 55.51
#